data_AF-A0A6J7Q4J7-F1
#
_entry.id   AF-A0A6J7Q4J7-F1
#
_cell.length_a   1.000
_cell.length_b   1.000
_cell.length_c   1.000
_cell.angle_alpha   90.00
_cell.angle_beta   90.00
_cell.angle_gamma   90.00
#
_symmetry.space_group_name_H-M   'P 1'
#
loop_
_entity.id
_entity.type
_entity.pdbx_description
1 polymer ?
#
loop_
_entity_poly.entity_id
_entity_poly.type
_entity_poly.pdbx_seq_one_letter_code
_entity_poly.pdbx_strand_id
1 'polypeptide(L)'
;MSELEMRGLGRRNLHYMRSFAEAWSDVEVVQRLIAQLPWGHNVELLSALDAPADRVWYADQAITYGWSRNGLAAQIMWKLHLRSGAAPSTCRPRRRSGCWRTR
;
A
#
# COMPACT_ATOMS: atom_id res chain seq x y z
N MET A 1 26.14 21.75 21.66
CA MET A 1 24.85 21.03 21.69
C MET A 1 24.00 21.61 20.59
N SER A 2 23.93 20.95 19.43
CA SER A 2 23.16 21.44 18.28
C SER A 2 21.68 21.51 18.63
N GLU A 3 21.09 22.69 18.53
CA GLU A 3 19.65 22.88 18.50
C GLU A 3 19.07 22.01 17.38
N LEU A 4 18.20 21.09 17.76
CA LEU A 4 17.40 20.30 16.84
C LEU A 4 16.36 21.27 16.27
N GLU A 5 16.73 21.97 15.20
CA GLU A 5 15.83 22.92 14.54
C GLU A 5 14.64 22.15 13.96
N MET A 6 13.50 22.18 14.67
CA MET A 6 12.26 21.52 14.24
C MET A 6 11.72 22.19 12.98
N ARG A 7 12.27 21.79 11.82
CA ARG A 7 11.78 22.19 10.50
C ARG A 7 10.73 21.19 10.02
N GLY A 8 9.59 21.69 9.54
CA GLY A 8 8.52 20.85 8.96
C GLY A 8 7.12 21.05 9.54
N LEU A 9 6.94 21.84 10.61
CA LEU A 9 5.62 22.13 11.21
C LEU A 9 4.87 23.28 10.53
N GLY A 10 4.96 23.37 9.20
CA GLY A 10 4.18 24.36 8.45
C GLY A 10 2.68 24.06 8.54
N ARG A 11 1.83 25.08 8.41
CA ARG A 11 0.35 24.96 8.48
C ARG A 11 -0.20 23.81 7.65
N ARG A 12 0.27 23.66 6.41
CA ARG A 12 -0.14 22.57 5.50
C ARG A 12 0.25 21.19 6.04
N ASN A 13 1.41 21.05 6.65
CA ASN A 13 1.85 19.80 7.23
C ASN A 13 1.01 19.43 8.47
N LEU A 14 0.66 20.42 9.30
CA LEU A 14 -0.25 20.23 10.44
C LEU A 14 -1.64 19.78 10.01
N HIS A 15 -2.15 20.28 8.87
CA HIS A 15 -3.40 19.78 8.29
C HIS A 15 -3.28 18.30 7.90
N TYR A 16 -2.19 17.90 7.25
CA TYR A 16 -1.97 16.49 6.95
C TYR A 16 -1.81 15.62 8.21
N MET A 17 -1.13 16.12 9.25
CA MET A 17 -1.04 15.42 10.54
C MET A 17 -2.41 15.23 11.20
N ARG A 18 -3.30 16.21 11.12
CA ARG A 18 -4.68 16.08 11.60
C ARG A 18 -5.46 15.06 10.79
N SER A 19 -5.49 15.22 9.47
CA SER A 19 -6.21 14.30 8.58
C SER A 19 -5.67 12.87 8.68
N PHE A 20 -4.37 12.72 8.94
CA PHE A 20 -3.76 11.44 9.26
C PHE A 20 -4.34 10.82 10.53
N ALA A 21 -4.38 11.57 11.64
CA ALA A 21 -4.93 11.07 12.89
C ALA A 21 -6.43 10.71 12.77
N GLU A 22 -7.19 11.43 11.94
CA GLU A 22 -8.61 11.14 11.67
C GLU A 22 -8.80 9.91 10.77
N ALA A 23 -7.94 9.73 9.77
CA ALA A 23 -8.02 8.67 8.78
C ALA A 23 -7.67 7.29 9.34
N TRP A 24 -6.83 7.24 10.37
CA TRP A 24 -6.34 6.01 10.97
C TRP A 24 -6.80 5.89 12.42
N SER A 25 -8.03 5.42 12.60
CA SER A 25 -8.62 5.18 13.92
C SER A 25 -8.04 3.96 14.64
N ASP A 26 -7.46 3.01 13.89
CA ASP A 26 -6.91 1.78 14.43
C ASP A 26 -5.41 1.91 14.73
N VAL A 27 -5.09 2.03 16.01
CA VAL A 27 -3.74 2.34 16.51
C VAL A 27 -2.74 1.23 16.19
N GLU A 28 -3.18 -0.03 16.15
CA GLU A 28 -2.30 -1.17 15.87
C GLU A 28 -1.78 -1.15 14.42
N VAL A 29 -2.66 -0.75 13.50
CA VAL A 29 -2.36 -0.62 12.07
C VAL A 29 -1.36 0.53 11.85
N VAL A 30 -1.56 1.66 12.52
CA VAL A 30 -0.65 2.81 12.47
C VAL A 30 0.74 2.42 12.95
N GLN A 31 0.83 1.73 14.09
CA GLN A 31 2.12 1.35 14.65
C GLN A 31 2.85 0.33 13.77
N ARG A 32 2.14 -0.61 13.15
CA ARG A 32 2.77 -1.68 12.37
C ARG A 32 3.16 -1.24 10.97
N LEU A 33 2.27 -0.59 10.23
CA LEU A 33 2.49 -0.27 8.82
C LEU A 33 3.11 1.11 8.65
N ILE A 34 2.59 2.09 9.38
CA ILE A 34 2.90 3.49 9.10
C ILE A 34 4.22 3.93 9.75
N ALA A 35 4.57 3.35 10.90
CA ALA A 35 5.88 3.59 11.51
C ALA A 35 7.05 3.17 10.60
N GLN A 36 6.81 2.23 9.68
CA GLN A 36 7.82 1.76 8.73
C GLN A 36 7.89 2.62 7.46
N LEU A 37 6.85 3.40 7.16
CA LEU A 37 6.76 4.21 5.95
C LEU A 37 7.16 5.67 6.19
N PRO A 38 7.89 6.30 5.24
CA PRO A 38 8.20 7.72 5.34
C PRO A 38 6.93 8.57 5.34
N TRP A 39 6.95 9.71 6.05
CA TRP A 39 5.81 10.64 6.10
C TRP A 39 5.30 11.06 4.71
N GLY A 40 6.19 11.19 3.71
CA GLY A 40 5.81 11.53 2.33
C GLY A 40 4.91 10.48 1.66
N HIS A 41 5.09 9.19 1.97
CA HIS A 41 4.21 8.13 1.50
C HIS A 41 2.84 8.20 2.16
N ASN A 42 2.79 8.54 3.45
CA ASN A 42 1.52 8.70 4.18
C ASN A 42 0.68 9.84 3.64
N VAL A 43 1.30 10.97 3.30
CA VAL A 43 0.61 12.09 2.66
C VAL A 43 0.05 11.68 1.30
N GLU A 44 0.81 10.91 0.51
CA GLU A 44 0.35 10.42 -0.80
C GLU A 44 -0.88 9.51 -0.65
N LEU A 45 -0.83 8.54 0.27
CA LEU A 45 -1.94 7.63 0.57
C LEU A 45 -3.20 8.37 1.04
N LEU A 46 -3.04 9.38 1.90
CA LEU A 46 -4.15 10.21 2.37
C LEU A 46 -4.76 11.05 1.26
N SER A 47 -3.94 11.54 0.33
CA SER A 47 -4.40 12.42 -0.74
C SER A 47 -5.06 11.68 -1.90
N ALA A 48 -4.65 10.42 -2.15
CA ALA A 48 -5.04 9.69 -3.36
C ALA A 48 -6.14 8.64 -3.13
N LEU A 49 -6.37 8.22 -1.87
CA LEU A 49 -7.32 7.17 -1.54
C LEU A 49 -8.27 7.65 -0.45
N ASP A 50 -9.57 7.44 -0.62
CA ASP A 50 -10.60 7.78 0.38
C ASP A 50 -10.92 6.61 1.32
N ALA A 51 -10.91 5.38 0.79
CA ALA A 51 -11.27 4.19 1.55
C ALA A 51 -10.12 3.73 2.47
N PRO A 52 -10.38 3.48 3.77
CA PRO A 52 -9.35 3.07 4.71
C PRO A 52 -8.77 1.69 4.39
N ALA A 53 -9.59 0.76 3.88
CA ALA A 53 -9.14 -0.58 3.50
C ALA A 53 -8.09 -0.56 2.37
N ASP A 54 -8.29 0.29 1.36
CA ASP A 54 -7.34 0.42 0.25
C ASP A 54 -6.03 1.03 0.72
N ARG A 55 -6.08 2.02 1.62
CA ARG A 55 -4.86 2.64 2.21
C ARG A 55 -4.02 1.60 2.94
N VAL A 56 -4.63 0.74 3.75
CA VAL A 56 -3.95 -0.35 4.47
C VAL A 56 -3.29 -1.30 3.49
N TRP A 57 -4.02 -1.71 2.44
CA TRP A 57 -3.52 -2.62 1.42
C TRP A 57 -2.31 -2.04 0.70
N TYR A 58 -2.39 -0.80 0.21
CA TYR A 58 -1.27 -0.16 -0.47
C TYR A 58 -0.07 0.08 0.45
N ALA A 59 -0.29 0.36 1.74
CA ALA A 59 0.78 0.48 2.73
C ALA A 59 1.52 -0.85 2.92
N ASP A 60 0.79 -1.96 3.06
CA ASP A 60 1.37 -3.30 3.18
C ASP A 60 2.18 -3.71 1.94
N GLN A 61 1.66 -3.41 0.75
CA GLN A 61 2.38 -3.67 -0.50
C GLN A 61 3.63 -2.78 -0.65
N ALA A 62 3.55 -1.52 -0.21
CA ALA A 62 4.70 -0.61 -0.23
C ALA A 62 5.84 -1.10 0.68
N ILE A 63 5.51 -1.71 1.83
CA ILE A 63 6.49 -2.32 2.74
C ILE A 63 7.06 -3.59 2.14
N THR A 64 6.21 -4.47 1.60
CA THR A 64 6.61 -5.74 1.01
C THR A 64 7.56 -5.57 -0.18
N TYR A 65 7.27 -4.62 -1.07
CA TYR A 65 8.05 -4.39 -2.30
C TYR A 65 9.03 -3.22 -2.21
N GLY A 66 9.05 -2.48 -1.10
CA GLY A 66 9.94 -1.34 -0.90
C GLY A 66 9.71 -0.21 -1.93
N TRP A 67 8.45 0.11 -2.23
CA TRP A 67 8.15 1.12 -3.26
C TRP A 67 8.63 2.53 -2.87
N SER A 68 9.25 3.23 -3.82
CA SER A 68 9.50 4.67 -3.70
C SER A 68 8.19 5.45 -3.77
N ARG A 69 8.18 6.71 -3.33
CA ARG A 69 6.97 7.56 -3.35
C ARG A 69 6.34 7.63 -4.75
N ASN A 70 7.17 7.84 -5.77
CA ASN A 70 6.71 7.91 -7.16
C ASN A 70 6.21 6.55 -7.66
N GLY A 71 6.85 5.45 -7.23
CA GLY A 71 6.38 4.10 -7.50
C GLY A 71 4.99 3.85 -6.90
N LEU A 72 4.79 4.22 -5.64
CA LEU A 72 3.50 4.12 -4.97
C LEU A 72 2.41 4.93 -5.70
N ALA A 73 2.70 6.19 -6.05
CA ALA A 73 1.78 7.05 -6.79
C ALA A 73 1.40 6.42 -8.15
N ALA A 74 2.37 5.86 -8.89
CA ALA A 74 2.10 5.16 -10.14
C ALA A 74 1.22 3.91 -9.95
N GLN A 75 1.42 3.12 -8.89
CA GLN A 75 0.60 1.94 -8.59
C GLN A 75 -0.84 2.29 -8.16
N ILE A 76 -1.01 3.42 -7.48
CA ILE A 76 -2.34 3.97 -7.15
C ILE A 76 -3.03 4.43 -8.44
N MET A 77 -2.34 5.18 -9.30
CA MET A 77 -2.86 5.59 -10.61
C MET A 77 -3.28 4.40 -11.47
N TRP A 78 -2.49 3.32 -11.49
CA TRP A 78 -2.80 2.10 -12.25
C TRP A 78 -3.86 1.22 -11.59
N LYS A 79 -4.41 1.63 -10.43
CA LYS A 79 -5.41 0.92 -9.62
C LYS A 79 -5.06 -0.56 -9.45
N LEU A 80 -3.83 -0.82 -9.02
CA LEU A 80 -3.32 -2.18 -8.82
C LEU A 80 -4.24 -3.04 -7.92
N HIS A 81 -4.90 -2.43 -6.92
CA HIS A 81 -5.87 -3.12 -6.05
C HIS A 81 -7.00 -3.83 -6.83
N LEU A 82 -7.46 -3.26 -7.96
CA LEU A 82 -8.49 -3.88 -8.81
C LEU A 82 -7.96 -5.11 -9.57
N ARG A 83 -6.65 -5.16 -9.84
CA ARG A 83 -6.01 -6.26 -10.58
C ARG A 83 -5.61 -7.40 -9.67
N SER A 84 -5.14 -7.12 -8.45
CA SER A 84 -4.76 -8.16 -7.49
C SER A 84 -5.94 -9.00 -7.01
N GLY A 85 -7.18 -8.48 -7.07
CA GLY A 85 -8.40 -9.25 -6.83
C GLY A 85 -8.78 -10.19 -7.98
N ALA A 86 -8.27 -9.95 -9.18
CA ALA A 86 -8.39 -10.86 -10.31
C ALA A 86 -7.23 -11.86 -10.27
N ALA A 87 -7.34 -12.87 -9.41
CA ALA A 87 -6.47 -14.04 -9.50
C ALA A 87 -6.48 -14.54 -10.97
N PRO A 88 -5.34 -14.99 -11.53
CA PRO A 88 -5.34 -15.70 -12.79
C PRO A 88 -6.01 -17.07 -12.56
N SER A 89 -7.34 -17.09 -12.52
CA SER A 89 -8.12 -18.31 -12.62
C SER A 89 -7.93 -18.79 -14.05
N THR A 90 -7.14 -19.85 -14.19
CA THR A 90 -6.83 -20.61 -15.42
C THR A 90 -5.37 -20.46 -15.80
N CYS A 91 -4.54 -21.38 -15.29
CA CYS A 91 -4.00 -22.39 -16.19
C CYS A 91 -3.23 -23.48 -15.42
N ARG A 92 -3.91 -24.59 -15.08
CA ARG A 92 -3.50 -26.00 -15.30
C ARG A 92 -4.37 -26.97 -14.46
N PRO A 93 -4.47 -28.27 -14.81
CA PRO A 93 -3.68 -29.05 -15.78
C PRO A 93 -4.53 -29.79 -16.83
N ARG A 94 -4.14 -29.80 -18.11
CA ARG A 94 -4.64 -30.82 -19.05
C ARG A 94 -3.85 -32.11 -18.80
N ARG A 95 -4.34 -32.96 -17.90
CA ARG A 95 -3.96 -34.38 -17.85
C ARG A 95 -4.31 -34.99 -19.22
N ARG A 96 -3.31 -35.30 -20.05
CA ARG A 96 -3.46 -36.29 -21.11
C ARG A 96 -3.44 -37.66 -20.43
N SER A 97 -4.61 -38.10 -19.95
CA SER A 97 -4.83 -39.50 -19.60
C SER A 97 -5.17 -40.26 -20.88
N GLY A 98 -4.28 -41.17 -21.27
CA GLY A 98 -4.45 -42.08 -22.40
C GLY A 98 -3.42 -43.19 -22.28
N CYS A 99 -3.67 -44.13 -21.36
CA CYS A 99 -3.00 -45.42 -21.27
C CYS A 99 -3.11 -46.13 -22.62
N TRP A 100 -1.98 -46.40 -23.25
CA TRP A 100 -1.97 -47.25 -24.44
C TRP A 100 -2.16 -48.70 -24.00
N ARG A 101 -3.38 -49.13 -24.28
CA ARG A 101 -3.94 -50.48 -24.32
C ARG A 101 -2.95 -51.54 -24.83
N THR A 102 -2.93 -52.66 -24.11
CA THR A 102 -2.58 -54.04 -24.49
C THR A 102 -2.47 -54.36 -25.99
N ARG A 103 -1.34 -54.92 -26.41
CA ARG A 103 -1.23 -56.26 -27.04
C ARG A 103 0.22 -56.71 -27.04
#